data_AF-A0A662QVT6-F1
#
_entry.id   AF-A0A662QVT6-F1
#
_cell.length_a   1.000
_cell.length_b   1.000
_cell.length_c   1.000
_cell.angle_alpha   90.00
_cell.angle_beta   90.00
_cell.angle_gamma   90.00
#
_symmetry.space_group_name_H-M   'P 1'
#
loop_
_entity.id
_entity.type
_entity.pdbx_description
1 polymer ?
#
loop_
_entity_poly.entity_id
_entity_poly.type
_entity_poly.pdbx_seq_one_letter_code
_entity_poly.pdbx_strand_id
1 'polypeptide(L)'
;MKSTASETLLNQAYLLADRYRDTFELCRGKESMGWSYGSNAKGLAVPFFLMLLCKEDVNSLKNLKWIWDGAVGNAGEYYLQCDQDIQTGFRAAVDKVFESVQLSDDEASKYLDWCVDETRKRVDAIVETKHRRSYCKAVILLGALAEVLGSRGMSAEGYRLIEKYHRKYNHYSAFRKELKEATGM
;
A
#
# COMPACT_ATOMS: atom_id res chain seq x y z
N MET A 1 -1.00 33.08 -0.50
CA MET A 1 -1.41 31.78 -1.05
C MET A 1 -0.14 31.05 -1.48
N LYS A 2 0.43 30.17 -0.64
CA LYS A 2 1.62 29.39 -1.03
C LYS A 2 1.12 28.18 -1.82
N SER A 3 1.21 28.27 -3.14
CA SER A 3 1.11 27.11 -4.02
C SER A 3 2.41 26.31 -3.87
N THR A 4 2.45 25.41 -2.88
CA THR A 4 3.41 24.31 -2.85
C THR A 4 2.75 23.15 -3.58
N ALA A 5 3.43 22.57 -4.57
CA ALA A 5 3.05 21.26 -5.10
C ALA A 5 2.70 20.34 -3.92
N SER A 6 1.53 19.70 -3.95
CA SER A 6 1.12 18.81 -2.86
C SER A 6 2.19 17.72 -2.69
N GLU A 7 2.43 17.27 -1.47
CA GLU A 7 3.43 16.22 -1.20
C GLU A 7 3.19 14.96 -2.05
N THR A 8 1.95 14.76 -2.48
CA THR A 8 1.53 13.69 -3.39
C THR A 8 2.02 13.90 -4.82
N LEU A 9 1.98 15.12 -5.35
CA LEU A 9 2.56 15.42 -6.66
C LEU A 9 4.09 15.24 -6.63
N LEU A 10 4.74 15.65 -5.53
CA LEU A 10 6.17 15.40 -5.34
C LEU A 10 6.47 13.90 -5.26
N ASN A 11 5.65 13.14 -4.53
CA ASN A 11 5.76 11.69 -4.46
C ASN A 11 5.63 11.03 -5.84
N GLN A 12 4.62 11.42 -6.62
CA GLN A 12 4.43 10.93 -7.99
C GLN A 12 5.64 11.25 -8.87
N ALA A 13 6.16 12.47 -8.79
CA ALA A 13 7.36 12.87 -9.54
C ALA A 13 8.59 12.04 -9.16
N TYR A 14 8.77 11.73 -7.87
CA TYR A 14 9.84 10.84 -7.43
C TYR A 14 9.67 9.43 -7.98
N LEU A 15 8.48 8.84 -7.87
CA LEU A 15 8.21 7.49 -8.39
C LEU A 15 8.48 7.40 -9.90
N LEU A 16 7.98 8.36 -10.68
CA LEU A 16 8.16 8.40 -12.14
C LEU A 16 9.61 8.66 -12.57
N ALA A 17 10.42 9.26 -11.71
CA ALA A 17 11.83 9.54 -11.97
C ALA A 17 12.77 8.44 -11.43
N ASP A 18 12.25 7.27 -11.06
CA ASP A 18 13.01 6.19 -10.39
C ASP A 18 13.71 6.65 -9.09
N ARG A 19 13.13 7.64 -8.41
CA ARG A 19 13.61 8.20 -7.14
C ARG A 19 12.81 7.66 -5.96
N TYR A 20 12.48 6.36 -5.98
CA TYR A 20 11.70 5.73 -4.91
C TYR A 20 12.35 5.83 -3.52
N ARG A 21 13.69 5.97 -3.45
CA ARG A 21 14.41 6.26 -2.20
C ARG A 21 13.98 7.60 -1.59
N ASP A 22 13.76 8.61 -2.41
CA ASP A 22 13.25 9.91 -1.95
C ASP A 22 11.78 9.82 -1.57
N THR A 23 10.98 8.99 -2.24
CA THR A 23 9.61 8.65 -1.80
C THR A 23 9.60 8.03 -0.41
N PHE A 24 10.51 7.09 -0.14
CA PHE A 24 10.66 6.49 1.19
C PHE A 24 10.96 7.54 2.25
N GLU A 25 11.96 8.40 1.99
CA GLU A 25 12.35 9.48 2.92
C GLU A 25 11.23 10.50 3.11
N LEU A 26 10.52 10.88 2.03
CA LEU A 26 9.35 11.76 2.08
C LEU A 26 8.24 11.19 2.96
N CYS A 27 8.09 9.87 3.02
CA CYS A 27 7.05 9.21 3.81
C CYS A 27 7.48 8.89 5.24
N ARG A 28 8.77 8.87 5.54
CA ARG A 28 9.30 8.52 6.86
C ARG A 28 8.86 9.57 7.89
N GLY A 29 8.30 9.11 9.01
CA GLY A 29 7.83 9.99 10.11
C GLY A 29 6.46 10.63 9.91
N LYS A 30 5.76 10.41 8.79
CA LYS A 30 4.40 10.94 8.58
C LYS A 30 3.32 10.15 9.32
N GLU A 31 2.15 10.76 9.49
CA GLU A 31 1.00 10.11 10.12
C GLU A 31 0.51 8.87 9.36
N SER A 32 -0.11 7.93 10.07
CA SER A 32 -0.69 6.71 9.51
C SER A 32 -2.13 6.88 9.02
N MET A 33 -2.73 8.06 9.18
CA MET A 33 -4.09 8.39 8.73
C MET A 33 -4.07 9.25 7.47
N GLY A 34 -5.23 9.42 6.81
CA GLY A 34 -5.38 10.34 5.68
C GLY A 34 -5.01 9.79 4.28
N TRP A 35 -4.80 8.49 4.13
CA TRP A 35 -4.37 7.89 2.85
C TRP A 35 -5.42 8.00 1.73
N SER A 36 -6.71 8.13 2.08
CA SER A 36 -7.81 8.06 1.12
C SER A 36 -8.10 9.33 0.32
N TYR A 37 -7.54 10.47 0.72
CA TYR A 37 -7.83 11.76 0.08
C TYR A 37 -6.63 12.33 -0.67
N GLY A 38 -5.65 11.48 -1.00
CA GLY A 38 -4.47 11.90 -1.74
C GLY A 38 -3.63 12.97 -1.05
N SER A 39 -3.87 13.33 0.20
CA SER A 39 -3.07 14.34 0.92
C SER A 39 -1.87 13.74 1.64
N ASN A 40 -1.88 12.42 1.88
CA ASN A 40 -0.78 11.69 2.49
C ASN A 40 -0.08 10.82 1.43
N ALA A 41 1.19 11.11 1.18
CA ALA A 41 2.03 10.40 0.22
C ALA A 41 2.08 8.87 0.45
N LYS A 42 1.87 8.41 1.69
CA LYS A 42 1.84 6.98 2.04
C LYS A 42 0.73 6.20 1.32
N GLY A 43 -0.36 6.85 0.93
CA GLY A 43 -1.46 6.21 0.21
C GLY A 43 -1.05 5.63 -1.15
N LEU A 44 -0.03 6.20 -1.79
CA LEU A 44 0.57 5.67 -3.02
C LEU A 44 1.88 4.92 -2.72
N ALA A 45 2.71 5.45 -1.81
CA ALA A 45 4.03 4.90 -1.55
C ALA A 45 3.98 3.47 -0.99
N VAL A 46 3.11 3.17 -0.02
CA VAL A 46 3.06 1.83 0.59
C VAL A 46 2.65 0.76 -0.44
N PRO A 47 1.57 0.94 -1.23
CA PRO A 47 1.24 0.02 -2.32
C PRO A 47 2.36 -0.11 -3.36
N PHE A 48 3.04 0.98 -3.72
CA PHE A 48 4.18 0.95 -4.65
C PHE A 48 5.33 0.08 -4.11
N PHE A 49 5.70 0.23 -2.84
CA PHE A 49 6.75 -0.61 -2.25
C PHE A 49 6.32 -2.07 -2.11
N LEU A 50 5.05 -2.36 -1.82
CA LEU A 50 4.55 -3.74 -1.84
C LEU A 50 4.66 -4.36 -3.24
N MET A 51 4.37 -3.60 -4.29
CA MET A 51 4.57 -4.02 -5.68
C MET A 51 6.05 -4.32 -5.98
N LEU A 52 6.96 -3.42 -5.61
CA LEU A 52 8.40 -3.64 -5.78
C LEU A 52 8.94 -4.88 -5.05
N LEU A 53 8.35 -5.23 -3.91
CA LEU A 53 8.78 -6.35 -3.08
C LEU A 53 8.20 -7.69 -3.55
N CYS A 54 7.13 -7.67 -4.35
CA CYS A 54 6.46 -8.84 -4.87
C CYS A 54 7.37 -9.61 -5.83
N LYS A 55 7.42 -10.93 -5.69
CA LYS A 55 8.22 -11.83 -6.57
C LYS A 55 7.36 -12.74 -7.45
N GLU A 56 6.05 -12.57 -7.42
CA GLU A 56 5.07 -13.29 -8.24
C GLU A 56 4.28 -12.32 -9.13
N ASP A 57 3.52 -12.87 -10.08
CA ASP A 57 2.60 -12.09 -10.89
C ASP A 57 1.50 -11.49 -10.00
N VAL A 58 1.41 -10.15 -9.97
CA VAL A 58 0.39 -9.42 -9.19
C VAL A 58 -1.03 -9.87 -9.51
N ASN A 59 -1.29 -10.39 -10.72
CA ASN A 59 -2.63 -10.85 -11.10
C ASN A 59 -3.09 -12.11 -10.33
N SER A 60 -2.17 -12.87 -9.73
CA SER A 60 -2.52 -13.97 -8.82
C SER A 60 -2.77 -13.50 -7.38
N LEU A 61 -2.41 -12.25 -7.05
CA LEU A 61 -2.44 -11.68 -5.70
C LEU A 61 -3.57 -10.67 -5.56
N LYS A 62 -4.76 -11.17 -5.20
CA LYS A 62 -6.02 -10.40 -5.24
C LYS A 62 -5.97 -9.10 -4.41
N ASN A 63 -5.38 -9.14 -3.22
CA ASN A 63 -5.38 -7.98 -2.31
C ASN A 63 -4.33 -6.97 -2.74
N LEU A 64 -3.14 -7.44 -3.14
CA LEU A 64 -2.07 -6.59 -3.67
C LEU A 64 -2.54 -5.87 -4.95
N LYS A 65 -3.18 -6.60 -5.88
CA LYS A 65 -3.76 -6.02 -7.08
C LYS A 65 -4.78 -4.94 -6.74
N TRP A 66 -5.71 -5.24 -5.84
CA TRP A 66 -6.75 -4.29 -5.44
C TRP A 66 -6.18 -3.00 -4.85
N ILE A 67 -5.21 -3.11 -3.93
CA ILE A 67 -4.63 -1.93 -3.29
C ILE A 67 -3.78 -1.12 -4.26
N TRP A 68 -3.10 -1.78 -5.20
CA TRP A 68 -2.35 -1.12 -6.26
C TRP A 68 -3.27 -0.36 -7.23
N ASP A 69 -4.31 -1.03 -7.75
CA ASP A 69 -5.30 -0.41 -8.64
C ASP A 69 -5.95 0.81 -7.97
N GLY A 70 -6.34 0.69 -6.69
CA GLY A 70 -6.91 1.80 -5.93
C GLY A 70 -5.93 2.94 -5.69
N ALA A 71 -4.65 2.65 -5.42
CA ALA A 71 -3.63 3.68 -5.20
C ALA A 71 -3.34 4.48 -6.48
N VAL A 72 -3.20 3.79 -7.61
CA VAL A 72 -2.97 4.40 -8.92
C VAL A 72 -4.19 5.20 -9.38
N GLY A 73 -5.40 4.67 -9.22
CA GLY A 73 -6.63 5.40 -9.54
C GLY A 73 -6.76 6.70 -8.74
N ASN A 74 -6.58 6.65 -7.42
CA ASN A 74 -6.64 7.84 -6.57
C ASN A 74 -5.53 8.87 -6.87
N ALA A 75 -4.35 8.41 -7.26
CA ALA A 75 -3.25 9.26 -7.69
C ALA A 75 -3.60 10.06 -8.97
N GLY A 76 -4.35 9.45 -9.90
CA GLY A 76 -4.80 10.07 -11.15
C GLY A 76 -6.08 10.89 -11.03
N GLU A 77 -7.02 10.53 -10.15
CA GLU A 77 -8.33 11.20 -10.06
C GLU A 77 -8.29 12.50 -9.26
N TYR A 78 -7.56 12.55 -8.14
CA TYR A 78 -7.78 13.60 -7.13
C TYR A 78 -7.14 14.97 -7.47
N TYR A 79 -5.95 14.99 -8.09
CA TYR A 79 -5.28 16.25 -8.43
C TYR A 79 -5.52 16.72 -9.85
N LEU A 80 -6.06 15.82 -10.67
CA LEU A 80 -5.83 15.86 -12.09
C LEU A 80 -7.14 15.91 -12.88
N GLN A 81 -8.31 15.62 -12.26
CA GLN A 81 -9.61 15.54 -12.95
C GLN A 81 -9.49 14.83 -14.31
N CYS A 82 -8.65 13.80 -14.34
CA CYS A 82 -7.97 13.47 -15.58
C CYS A 82 -8.79 12.55 -16.46
N ASP A 83 -8.66 12.82 -17.75
CA ASP A 83 -8.99 11.93 -18.85
C ASP A 83 -8.43 10.52 -18.57
N GLN A 84 -9.17 9.50 -19.01
CA GLN A 84 -8.79 8.09 -18.91
C GLN A 84 -7.40 7.83 -19.52
N ASP A 85 -7.01 8.64 -20.50
CA ASP A 85 -5.69 8.61 -21.15
C ASP A 85 -4.54 8.96 -20.19
N ILE A 86 -4.72 9.91 -19.27
CA ILE A 86 -3.66 10.31 -18.33
C ILE A 86 -3.48 9.28 -17.22
N GLN A 87 -4.55 8.65 -16.75
CA GLN A 87 -4.45 7.54 -15.80
C GLN A 87 -3.72 6.34 -16.43
N THR A 88 -4.06 6.02 -17.67
CA THR A 88 -3.41 4.97 -18.46
C THR A 88 -1.92 5.28 -18.65
N GLY A 89 -1.60 6.53 -18.99
CA GLY A 89 -0.22 7.01 -19.13
C GLY A 89 0.57 6.94 -17.83
N PHE A 90 -0.01 7.33 -16.70
CA PHE A 90 0.63 7.25 -15.39
C PHE A 90 0.93 5.79 -15.01
N ARG A 91 -0.05 4.88 -15.16
CA ARG A 91 0.17 3.45 -14.92
C ARG A 91 1.30 2.91 -15.79
N ALA A 92 1.24 3.14 -17.10
CA ALA A 92 2.27 2.67 -18.03
C ALA A 92 3.67 3.24 -17.70
N ALA A 93 3.74 4.48 -17.22
CA ALA A 93 5.00 5.08 -16.80
C ALA A 93 5.55 4.45 -15.51
N VAL A 94 4.70 4.13 -14.54
CA VAL A 94 5.11 3.41 -13.33
C VAL A 94 5.52 1.97 -13.61
N ASP A 95 4.82 1.28 -14.52
CA ASP A 95 5.18 -0.09 -14.92
C ASP A 95 6.61 -0.15 -15.50
N LYS A 96 7.02 0.85 -16.29
CA LYS A 96 8.41 0.99 -16.77
C LYS A 96 9.43 1.18 -15.65
N VAL A 97 9.04 1.85 -14.56
CA VAL A 97 9.91 2.00 -13.38
C VAL A 97 10.07 0.64 -12.69
N PHE A 98 8.99 -0.14 -12.55
CA PHE A 98 9.11 -1.49 -12.00
C PHE A 98 10.02 -2.40 -12.82
N GLU A 99 10.03 -2.28 -14.15
CA GLU A 99 10.92 -3.03 -15.03
C GLU A 99 12.41 -2.64 -14.86
N SER A 100 12.70 -1.40 -14.48
CA SER A 100 14.08 -0.90 -14.33
C SER A 100 14.66 -1.04 -12.93
N VAL A 101 13.81 -1.11 -11.89
CA VAL A 101 14.26 -1.13 -10.50
C VAL A 101 14.90 -2.47 -10.16
N GLN A 102 16.13 -2.42 -9.64
CA GLN A 102 16.78 -3.54 -8.99
C GLN A 102 17.02 -3.21 -7.51
N LEU A 103 16.33 -3.93 -6.63
CA LEU A 103 16.55 -3.81 -5.19
C LEU A 103 17.67 -4.74 -4.75
N SER A 104 18.61 -4.22 -3.96
CA SER A 104 19.48 -5.07 -3.15
C SER A 104 18.68 -5.80 -2.07
N ASP A 105 19.21 -6.90 -1.54
CA ASP A 105 18.55 -7.65 -0.46
C ASP A 105 18.36 -6.78 0.80
N ASP A 106 19.33 -5.93 1.12
CA ASP A 106 19.25 -4.97 2.23
C ASP A 106 18.12 -3.95 2.02
N GLU A 107 17.96 -3.44 0.81
CA GLU A 107 16.87 -2.52 0.49
C GLU A 107 15.52 -3.22 0.52
N ALA A 108 15.45 -4.43 -0.02
CA ALA A 108 14.22 -5.22 0.03
C ALA A 108 13.80 -5.51 1.49
N SER A 109 14.75 -5.87 2.36
CA SER A 109 14.47 -6.07 3.80
C SER A 109 14.01 -4.76 4.45
N LYS A 110 14.75 -3.66 4.24
CA LYS A 110 14.43 -2.34 4.78
C LYS A 110 13.03 -1.88 4.41
N TYR A 111 12.65 -2.00 3.13
CA TYR A 111 11.34 -1.56 2.65
C TYR A 111 10.23 -2.50 3.10
N LEU A 112 10.50 -3.81 3.22
CA LEU A 112 9.55 -4.76 3.77
C LEU A 112 9.23 -4.45 5.24
N ASP A 113 10.24 -4.23 6.08
CA ASP A 113 10.07 -3.85 7.49
C ASP A 113 9.25 -2.56 7.63
N TRP A 114 9.53 -1.59 6.77
CA TRP A 114 8.77 -0.35 6.73
C TRP A 114 7.30 -0.57 6.33
N CYS A 115 7.03 -1.39 5.31
CA CYS A 115 5.68 -1.75 4.89
C CYS A 115 4.91 -2.49 6.01
N VAL A 116 5.59 -3.37 6.76
CA VAL A 116 5.03 -4.05 7.94
C VAL A 116 4.62 -3.02 9.01
N ASP A 117 5.50 -2.09 9.34
CA ASP A 117 5.25 -1.06 10.34
C ASP A 117 4.12 -0.12 9.94
N GLU A 118 4.08 0.33 8.68
CA GLU A 118 3.04 1.22 8.17
C GLU A 118 1.69 0.53 8.08
N THR A 119 1.68 -0.75 7.67
CA THR A 119 0.47 -1.59 7.70
C THR A 119 -0.06 -1.72 9.12
N ARG A 120 0.80 -2.03 10.09
CA ARG A 120 0.40 -2.11 11.51
C ARG A 120 -0.24 -0.82 11.98
N LYS A 121 0.46 0.31 11.80
CA LYS A 121 -0.03 1.63 12.26
C LYS A 121 -1.36 1.98 11.60
N ARG A 122 -1.54 1.68 10.30
CA ARG A 122 -2.75 2.00 9.55
C ARG A 122 -3.94 1.16 10.01
N VAL A 123 -3.76 -0.15 10.16
CA VAL A 123 -4.81 -1.06 10.62
C VAL A 123 -5.23 -0.71 12.03
N ASP A 124 -4.26 -0.56 12.93
CA ASP A 124 -4.52 -0.25 14.34
C ASP A 124 -5.32 1.04 14.45
N ALA A 125 -4.88 2.10 13.76
CA ALA A 125 -5.58 3.37 13.75
C ALA A 125 -7.02 3.27 13.19
N ILE A 126 -7.28 2.48 12.16
CA ILE A 126 -8.64 2.31 11.60
C ILE A 126 -9.56 1.55 12.57
N VAL A 127 -9.07 0.44 13.13
CA VAL A 127 -9.89 -0.49 13.93
C VAL A 127 -10.14 0.09 15.31
N GLU A 128 -9.13 0.68 15.95
CA GLU A 128 -9.22 1.21 17.30
C GLU A 128 -10.09 2.46 17.38
N THR A 129 -10.11 3.30 16.33
CA THR A 129 -11.04 4.44 16.23
C THR A 129 -12.41 4.06 15.65
N LYS A 130 -12.65 2.77 15.40
CA LYS A 130 -13.94 2.21 14.94
C LYS A 130 -14.43 2.81 13.63
N HIS A 131 -13.55 3.17 12.70
CA HIS A 131 -13.92 3.61 11.36
C HIS A 131 -14.42 2.44 10.49
N ARG A 132 -15.59 1.87 10.83
CA ARG A 132 -16.13 0.65 10.21
C ARG A 132 -16.20 0.70 8.69
N ARG A 133 -16.53 1.86 8.10
CA ARG A 133 -16.54 2.08 6.64
C ARG A 133 -15.17 1.94 5.97
N SER A 134 -14.10 1.88 6.75
CA SER A 134 -12.71 1.74 6.30
C SER A 134 -12.07 0.41 6.70
N TYR A 135 -12.81 -0.49 7.35
CA TYR A 135 -12.28 -1.81 7.71
C TYR A 135 -11.82 -2.58 6.47
N CYS A 136 -12.55 -2.47 5.36
CA CYS A 136 -12.19 -3.12 4.10
C CYS A 136 -10.79 -2.71 3.63
N LYS A 137 -10.44 -1.43 3.78
CA LYS A 137 -9.12 -0.89 3.42
C LYS A 137 -8.02 -1.45 4.33
N ALA A 138 -8.31 -1.64 5.62
CA ALA A 138 -7.36 -2.21 6.57
C ALA A 138 -7.10 -3.70 6.29
N VAL A 139 -8.16 -4.49 6.05
CA VAL A 139 -8.03 -5.93 5.80
C VAL A 139 -7.39 -6.22 4.46
N ILE A 140 -7.67 -5.42 3.43
CA ILE A 140 -7.02 -5.56 2.12
C ILE A 140 -5.54 -5.22 2.22
N LEU A 141 -5.14 -4.18 2.96
CA LEU A 141 -3.72 -3.87 3.19
C LEU A 141 -3.00 -5.00 3.94
N LEU A 142 -3.63 -5.60 4.96
CA LEU A 142 -3.09 -6.79 5.63
C LEU A 142 -2.95 -7.98 4.68
N GLY A 143 -3.97 -8.24 3.87
CA GLY A 143 -3.97 -9.31 2.88
C GLY A 143 -2.87 -9.11 1.83
N ALA A 144 -2.69 -7.89 1.32
CA ALA A 144 -1.64 -7.55 0.37
C ALA A 144 -0.24 -7.78 0.95
N LEU A 145 -0.01 -7.37 2.20
CA LEU A 145 1.26 -7.64 2.89
C LEU A 145 1.49 -9.15 3.08
N ALA A 146 0.46 -9.92 3.45
CA ALA A 146 0.57 -11.37 3.58
C ALA A 146 0.83 -12.07 2.23
N GLU A 147 0.22 -11.60 1.15
CA GLU A 147 0.46 -12.05 -0.22
C GLU A 147 1.92 -11.76 -0.64
N VAL A 148 2.43 -10.56 -0.38
CA VAL A 148 3.84 -10.22 -0.66
C VAL A 148 4.80 -11.11 0.14
N LEU A 149 4.53 -11.35 1.43
CA LEU A 149 5.31 -12.31 2.22
C LEU A 149 5.27 -13.71 1.59
N GLY A 150 4.10 -14.18 1.18
CA GLY A 150 3.92 -15.45 0.47
C GLY A 150 4.78 -15.54 -0.80
N SER A 151 4.73 -14.51 -1.65
CA SER A 151 5.51 -14.44 -2.90
C SER A 151 7.03 -14.53 -2.67
N ARG A 152 7.49 -14.18 -1.46
CA ARG A 152 8.89 -14.21 -1.05
C ARG A 152 9.28 -15.50 -0.32
N GLY A 153 8.42 -16.52 -0.32
CA GLY A 153 8.63 -17.79 0.38
C GLY A 153 8.32 -17.72 1.89
N MET A 154 7.71 -16.64 2.37
CA MET A 154 7.42 -16.37 3.78
C MET A 154 5.94 -16.61 4.10
N SER A 155 5.28 -17.55 3.44
CA SER A 155 3.83 -17.82 3.58
C SER A 155 3.40 -18.11 5.02
N ALA A 156 4.25 -18.77 5.80
CA ALA A 156 4.00 -19.03 7.22
C ALA A 156 3.95 -17.72 8.04
N GLU A 157 4.73 -16.71 7.68
CA GLU A 157 4.72 -15.39 8.33
C GLU A 157 3.51 -14.57 7.91
N GLY A 158 3.14 -14.63 6.63
CA GLY A 158 1.87 -14.08 6.13
C GLY A 158 0.68 -14.64 6.91
N TYR A 159 0.59 -15.96 7.09
CA TYR A 159 -0.47 -16.59 7.88
C TYR A 159 -0.45 -16.12 9.35
N ARG A 160 0.72 -16.12 10.00
CA ARG A 160 0.88 -15.65 11.38
C ARG A 160 0.46 -14.18 11.54
N LEU A 161 0.72 -13.33 10.55
CA LEU A 161 0.30 -11.94 10.55
C LEU A 161 -1.23 -11.83 10.56
N ILE A 162 -1.93 -12.52 9.66
CA ILE A 162 -3.39 -12.47 9.60
C ILE A 162 -3.99 -13.04 10.90
N GLU A 163 -3.48 -14.17 11.38
CA GLU A 163 -3.96 -14.79 12.61
C GLU A 163 -3.75 -13.87 13.83
N LYS A 164 -2.61 -13.19 13.92
CA LYS A 164 -2.34 -12.20 14.97
C LYS A 164 -3.42 -11.12 14.99
N TYR A 165 -3.79 -10.58 13.84
CA TYR A 165 -4.83 -9.53 13.74
C TYR A 165 -6.24 -10.06 14.01
N HIS A 166 -6.54 -11.29 13.56
CA HIS A 166 -7.78 -11.96 13.88
C HIS A 166 -7.95 -12.17 15.40
N ARG A 167 -6.87 -12.53 16.11
CA ARG A 167 -6.85 -12.69 17.57
C ARG A 167 -6.87 -11.35 18.31
N LYS A 168 -6.05 -10.38 17.89
CA LYS A 168 -5.96 -9.03 18.51
C LYS A 168 -7.32 -8.34 18.55
N TYR A 169 -8.12 -8.49 17.50
CA TYR A 169 -9.43 -7.85 17.37
C TYR A 169 -10.60 -8.84 17.52
N ASN A 170 -10.49 -9.80 18.44
CA ASN A 170 -11.50 -10.83 18.73
C ASN A 170 -12.91 -10.26 19.00
N HIS A 171 -13.01 -9.09 19.64
CA HIS A 171 -14.25 -8.39 19.98
C HIS A 171 -14.83 -7.53 18.83
N TYR A 172 -14.13 -7.39 17.72
CA TYR A 172 -14.56 -6.60 16.56
C TYR A 172 -15.09 -7.53 15.46
N SER A 173 -16.30 -8.08 15.67
CA SER A 173 -16.90 -9.08 14.77
C SER A 173 -16.98 -8.63 13.30
N ALA A 174 -17.32 -7.36 13.04
CA ALA A 174 -17.36 -6.79 11.69
C ALA A 174 -15.98 -6.82 11.02
N PHE A 175 -14.93 -6.39 11.73
CA PHE A 175 -13.56 -6.45 11.22
C PHE A 175 -13.12 -7.89 10.93
N ARG A 176 -13.42 -8.83 11.85
CA ARG A 176 -13.07 -10.24 11.66
C ARG A 176 -13.77 -10.87 10.46
N LYS A 177 -15.04 -10.51 10.22
CA LYS A 177 -15.77 -10.97 9.03
C LYS A 177 -15.05 -10.52 7.77
N GLU A 178 -14.76 -9.22 7.65
CA GLU A 178 -14.06 -8.68 6.49
C GLU A 178 -12.64 -9.27 6.33
N LEU A 179 -11.93 -9.51 7.44
CA LEU A 179 -10.60 -10.11 7.41
C LEU A 179 -10.62 -11.52 6.82
N LYS A 180 -11.59 -12.34 7.23
CA LYS A 180 -11.77 -13.70 6.68
C LYS A 180 -12.10 -13.66 5.19
N GLU A 181 -13.04 -12.80 4.79
CA GLU A 181 -13.43 -12.63 3.38
C GLU A 181 -12.22 -12.19 2.52
N ALA A 182 -11.43 -11.24 3.01
CA ALA A 182 -10.26 -10.73 2.29
C ALA A 182 -9.11 -11.74 2.21
N THR A 183 -8.91 -12.59 3.23
CA THR A 183 -7.70 -13.43 3.33
C THR A 183 -7.94 -14.93 3.11
N GLY A 184 -9.19 -15.38 3.07
CA GLY A 184 -9.53 -16.80 2.92
C GLY A 184 -9.28 -17.64 4.19
N MET A 185 -9.10 -17.00 5.35
CA MET A 185 -9.02 -17.64 6.68
C MET A 185 -10.38 -18.07 7.24
#